data_AF-A0AAW6JRA9-F1
#
_entry.id   AF-A0AAW6JRA9-F1
#
_cell.length_a   1.000
_cell.length_b   1.000
_cell.length_c   1.000
_cell.angle_alpha   90.00
_cell.angle_beta   90.00
_cell.angle_gamma   90.00
#
_symmetry.space_group_name_H-M   'P 1'
#
loop_
_entity.id
_entity.type
_entity.pdbx_description
1 polymer ?
#
loop_
_entity_poly.entity_id
_entity_poly.type
_entity_poly.pdbx_seq_one_letter_code
_entity_poly.pdbx_strand_id
1 'polypeptide(L)'
;METQAQQPEQGNYTSPQDILSFSGGDNRNLPRLSAAKESESQWQQISRQILEFFNKLPDYLGSIFNNNKQGLITLVLILSALVTVKVAIAVLDAVNDVPLLQPIFELIGIFYFVWFAFRYLLKYETRQELSQKFNSFKQQSLG
;
A
#
# COMPACT_ATOMS: atom_id res chain seq x y z
N MET A 1 -27.74 -43.77 -51.89
CA MET A 1 -29.22 -43.80 -51.91
C MET A 1 -29.64 -44.08 -50.47
N GLU A 2 -30.40 -43.31 -49.70
CA GLU A 2 -31.10 -42.02 -49.77
C GLU A 2 -31.30 -41.57 -48.30
N THR A 3 -31.51 -40.27 -48.12
CA THR A 3 -31.77 -39.52 -46.88
C THR A 3 -33.09 -39.82 -46.16
N GLN A 4 -33.13 -39.76 -44.82
CA GLN A 4 -34.09 -38.90 -44.09
C GLN A 4 -33.78 -38.73 -42.60
N ALA A 5 -34.06 -37.52 -42.09
CA ALA A 5 -33.80 -37.01 -40.75
C ALA A 5 -35.12 -36.61 -40.03
N GLN A 6 -35.00 -36.29 -38.72
CA GLN A 6 -35.93 -35.50 -37.85
C GLN A 6 -37.17 -36.23 -37.28
N GLN A 7 -37.68 -35.99 -36.05
CA GLN A 7 -37.49 -34.97 -34.98
C GLN A 7 -38.20 -35.45 -33.67
N PRO A 8 -37.89 -34.96 -32.45
CA PRO A 8 -38.55 -35.39 -31.20
C PRO A 8 -39.85 -34.61 -30.89
N GLU A 9 -40.70 -35.23 -30.07
CA GLU A 9 -42.08 -34.85 -29.73
C GLU A 9 -42.23 -33.46 -29.07
N GLN A 10 -43.21 -32.66 -29.57
CA GLN A 10 -43.65 -31.39 -28.97
C GLN A 10 -44.99 -31.58 -28.25
N GLY A 11 -45.01 -31.32 -26.95
CA GLY A 11 -46.19 -31.29 -26.11
C GLY A 11 -47.12 -30.11 -26.39
N ASN A 12 -48.41 -30.40 -26.25
CA ASN A 12 -49.59 -29.66 -26.67
C ASN A 12 -49.77 -28.29 -25.96
N TYR A 13 -50.11 -27.23 -26.72
CA TYR A 13 -50.54 -25.93 -26.19
C TYR A 13 -52.06 -25.81 -26.30
N THR A 14 -52.74 -25.58 -25.17
CA THR A 14 -54.11 -25.05 -25.18
C THR A 14 -54.24 -23.94 -24.15
N SER A 15 -54.41 -22.70 -24.63
CA SER A 15 -54.83 -21.55 -23.82
C SER A 15 -56.35 -21.41 -23.92
N PRO A 16 -57.03 -21.20 -22.79
CA PRO A 16 -58.19 -20.31 -22.79
C PRO A 16 -58.04 -19.15 -21.80
N GLN A 17 -58.07 -17.92 -22.33
CA GLN A 17 -58.32 -16.70 -21.57
C GLN A 17 -59.82 -16.61 -21.27
N ASP A 18 -60.19 -16.58 -19.98
CA ASP A 18 -61.26 -15.77 -19.38
C ASP A 18 -61.75 -16.43 -18.09
N ILE A 19 -61.28 -15.93 -16.94
CA ILE A 19 -62.11 -15.69 -15.75
C ILE A 19 -61.32 -14.84 -14.74
N LEU A 20 -61.46 -13.52 -14.88
CA LEU A 20 -61.19 -12.57 -13.82
C LEU A 20 -62.23 -12.75 -12.70
N SER A 21 -61.78 -12.96 -11.47
CA SER A 21 -62.46 -12.46 -10.25
C SER A 21 -61.48 -12.44 -9.09
N PHE A 22 -61.06 -11.22 -8.75
CA PHE A 22 -60.30 -10.85 -7.58
C PHE A 22 -61.09 -11.18 -6.29
N SER A 23 -60.40 -11.71 -5.28
CA SER A 23 -60.76 -11.51 -3.87
C SER A 23 -59.48 -11.28 -3.08
N GLY A 24 -59.25 -10.01 -2.73
CA GLY A 24 -58.09 -9.58 -1.93
C GLY A 24 -58.18 -10.06 -0.49
N GLY A 25 -57.02 -10.32 0.11
CA GLY A 25 -56.87 -10.71 1.50
C GLY A 25 -55.43 -10.54 1.98
N ASP A 26 -55.17 -9.35 2.53
CA ASP A 26 -54.17 -9.02 3.55
C ASP A 26 -52.67 -9.28 3.29
N ASN A 27 -52.02 -8.22 2.78
CA ASN A 27 -50.59 -7.99 2.90
C ASN A 27 -50.36 -6.52 3.31
N ARG A 28 -50.90 -6.17 4.48
CA ARG A 28 -50.94 -4.82 5.04
C ARG A 28 -49.68 -4.36 5.78
N ASN A 29 -48.48 -4.93 5.55
CA ASN A 29 -47.24 -4.41 6.16
C ASN A 29 -45.97 -4.72 5.35
N LEU A 30 -45.85 -4.22 4.12
CA LEU A 30 -44.54 -4.08 3.47
C LEU A 30 -44.34 -2.63 2.95
N PRO A 31 -43.69 -1.76 3.73
CA PRO A 31 -43.07 -0.57 3.15
C PRO A 31 -41.80 -1.02 2.42
N ARG A 32 -41.90 -1.39 1.13
CA ARG A 32 -40.74 -1.81 0.32
C ARG A 32 -40.48 -0.97 -0.93
N LEU A 33 -41.01 0.25 -0.99
CA LEU A 33 -40.71 1.16 -2.11
C LEU A 33 -40.28 2.58 -1.68
N SER A 34 -40.36 2.95 -0.39
CA SER A 34 -39.79 4.21 0.13
C SER A 34 -38.27 4.12 0.39
N ALA A 35 -37.75 2.91 0.64
CA ALA A 35 -36.33 2.70 0.96
C ALA A 35 -35.38 3.03 -0.19
N ALA A 36 -35.81 2.92 -1.45
CA ALA A 36 -34.95 3.23 -2.61
C ALA A 36 -34.77 4.75 -2.82
N LYS A 37 -35.82 5.55 -2.56
CA LYS A 37 -35.76 7.02 -2.70
C LYS A 37 -35.08 7.69 -1.51
N GLU A 38 -35.24 7.10 -0.32
CA GLU A 38 -34.48 7.50 0.87
C GLU A 38 -33.02 7.07 0.80
N SER A 39 -32.69 5.91 0.21
CA SER A 39 -31.31 5.44 0.06
C SER A 39 -30.43 6.41 -0.73
N GLU A 40 -30.92 6.97 -1.84
CA GLU A 40 -30.21 8.02 -2.60
C GLU A 40 -29.92 9.25 -1.70
N SER A 41 -30.89 9.67 -0.89
CA SER A 41 -30.71 10.79 0.04
C SER A 41 -29.76 10.47 1.21
N GLN A 42 -29.73 9.21 1.67
CA GLN A 42 -28.83 8.72 2.71
C GLN A 42 -27.39 8.60 2.21
N TRP A 43 -27.18 8.12 0.97
CA TRP A 43 -25.85 8.05 0.35
C TRP A 43 -25.23 9.44 0.17
N GLN A 44 -26.04 10.44 -0.17
CA GLN A 44 -25.57 11.82 -0.23
C GLN A 44 -25.22 12.40 1.14
N GLN A 45 -25.90 11.99 2.21
CA GLN A 45 -25.56 12.40 3.58
C GLN A 45 -24.25 11.74 4.03
N ILE A 46 -24.09 10.45 3.75
CA ILE A 46 -22.87 9.68 4.06
C ILE A 46 -21.68 10.26 3.30
N SER A 47 -21.84 10.58 2.01
CA SER A 47 -20.75 11.18 1.22
C SER A 47 -20.38 12.58 1.72
N ARG A 48 -21.35 13.39 2.14
CA ARG A 48 -21.09 14.72 2.72
C ARG A 48 -20.37 14.61 4.06
N GLN A 49 -20.76 13.66 4.90
CA GLN A 49 -20.11 13.43 6.20
C GLN A 49 -18.68 12.90 6.03
N ILE A 50 -18.45 12.02 5.05
CA ILE A 50 -17.10 11.57 4.66
C ILE A 50 -16.30 12.76 4.15
N LEU A 51 -16.82 13.54 3.21
CA LEU A 51 -16.13 14.73 2.68
C LEU A 51 -15.80 15.76 3.77
N GLU A 52 -16.68 15.97 4.75
CA GLU A 52 -16.43 16.86 5.87
C GLU A 52 -15.33 16.32 6.80
N PHE A 53 -15.32 15.01 7.06
CA PHE A 53 -14.24 14.35 7.80
C PHE A 53 -12.91 14.42 7.04
N PHE A 54 -12.92 14.24 5.73
CA PHE A 54 -11.75 14.38 4.86
C PHE A 54 -11.24 15.83 4.80
N ASN A 55 -12.13 16.82 4.85
CA ASN A 55 -11.74 18.23 4.92
C ASN A 55 -11.12 18.58 6.28
N LYS A 56 -11.55 17.93 7.37
CA LYS A 56 -10.98 18.14 8.72
C LYS A 56 -9.74 17.28 9.00
N LEU A 57 -9.54 16.20 8.24
CA LEU A 57 -8.36 15.34 8.32
C LEU A 57 -7.02 16.10 8.24
N PRO A 58 -6.78 16.98 7.25
CA PRO A 58 -5.54 17.75 7.19
C PRO A 58 -5.36 18.66 8.41
N ASP A 59 -6.43 19.21 8.98
CA ASP A 59 -6.34 20.02 10.21
C ASP A 59 -5.95 19.18 11.42
N TYR A 60 -6.51 17.97 11.56
CA TYR A 60 -6.11 17.02 12.62
C TYR A 60 -4.67 16.53 12.44
N LEU A 61 -4.29 16.11 11.23
CA LEU A 61 -2.92 15.68 10.94
C LEU A 61 -1.93 16.84 11.13
N GLY A 62 -2.33 18.06 10.74
CA GLY A 62 -1.59 19.29 10.96
C GLY A 62 -1.40 19.58 12.44
N SER A 63 -2.44 19.46 13.27
CA SER A 63 -2.36 19.67 14.71
C SER A 63 -1.44 18.67 15.40
N ILE A 64 -1.57 17.37 15.10
CA ILE A 64 -0.69 16.33 15.67
C ILE A 64 0.75 16.50 15.18
N PHE A 65 0.93 16.85 13.90
CA PHE A 65 2.23 17.18 13.35
C PHE A 65 2.84 18.40 14.05
N ASN A 66 2.07 19.47 14.26
CA ASN A 66 2.58 20.71 14.84
C ASN A 66 2.84 20.60 16.35
N ASN A 67 1.99 19.86 17.08
CA ASN A 67 2.08 19.70 18.52
C ASN A 67 3.21 18.74 18.94
N ASN A 68 3.52 17.71 18.14
CA ASN A 68 4.49 16.66 18.47
C ASN A 68 5.55 16.41 17.38
N LYS A 69 5.99 17.46 16.67
CA LYS A 69 6.98 17.38 15.56
C LYS A 69 8.18 16.48 15.88
N GLN A 70 8.81 16.67 17.03
CA GLN A 70 10.01 15.92 17.41
C GLN A 70 9.72 14.43 17.65
N GLY A 71 8.61 14.10 18.33
CA GLY A 71 8.22 12.71 18.57
C GLY A 71 7.85 11.99 17.27
N LEU A 72 7.12 12.66 16.37
CA LEU A 72 6.76 12.11 15.07
C LEU A 72 7.97 11.91 14.16
N ILE A 73 8.87 12.87 14.08
CA ILE A 73 10.12 12.73 13.30
C ILE A 73 10.93 11.55 13.84
N THR A 74 11.01 11.40 15.16
CA THR A 74 11.74 10.29 15.79
C THR A 74 11.07 8.95 15.47
N LEU A 75 9.74 8.87 15.57
CA LEU A 75 9.00 7.66 15.23
C LEU A 75 9.14 7.29 13.75
N VAL A 76 9.02 8.28 12.85
CA VAL A 76 9.24 8.11 11.41
C VAL A 76 10.66 7.66 11.13
N LEU A 77 11.66 8.23 11.81
CA LEU A 77 13.06 7.81 11.68
C LEU A 77 13.26 6.37 12.15
N ILE A 78 12.65 5.95 13.27
CA ILE A 78 12.75 4.58 13.76
C ILE A 78 12.10 3.60 12.76
N LEU A 79 10.90 3.92 12.29
CA LEU A 79 10.21 3.09 11.29
C LEU A 79 10.99 3.04 9.97
N SER A 80 11.49 4.18 9.51
CA SER A 80 12.32 4.29 8.31
C SER A 80 13.61 3.48 8.45
N ALA A 81 14.28 3.55 9.61
CA ALA A 81 15.47 2.75 9.90
C ALA A 81 15.15 1.26 9.84
N LEU A 82 14.01 0.83 10.40
CA LEU A 82 13.59 -0.57 10.37
C LEU A 82 13.34 -1.07 8.94
N VAL A 83 12.63 -0.26 8.13
CA VAL A 83 12.40 -0.55 6.70
C VAL A 83 13.73 -0.58 5.94
N THR A 84 14.62 0.35 6.20
CA THR A 84 15.96 0.41 5.57
C THR A 84 16.75 -0.85 5.87
N VAL A 85 16.75 -1.33 7.11
CA VAL A 85 17.41 -2.59 7.49
C VAL A 85 16.78 -3.77 6.73
N LYS A 86 15.45 -3.81 6.61
CA LYS A 86 14.76 -4.86 5.85
C LYS A 86 15.14 -4.84 4.36
N VAL A 87 15.19 -3.66 3.76
CA VAL A 87 15.62 -3.50 2.36
C VAL A 87 17.07 -3.90 2.20
N ALA A 88 17.96 -3.51 3.11
CA ALA A 88 19.36 -3.91 3.07
C ALA A 88 19.52 -5.44 3.12
N ILE A 89 18.80 -6.11 4.01
CA ILE A 89 18.78 -7.58 4.08
C ILE A 89 18.26 -8.18 2.75
N ALA A 90 17.14 -7.68 2.23
CA ALA A 90 16.59 -8.17 0.96
C ALA A 90 17.55 -7.98 -0.23
N VAL A 91 18.32 -6.89 -0.25
CA VAL A 91 19.37 -6.67 -1.25
C VAL A 91 20.50 -7.68 -1.07
N LEU A 92 20.94 -7.94 0.18
CA LEU A 92 21.96 -8.96 0.45
C LEU A 92 21.49 -10.35 0.01
N ASP A 93 20.24 -10.71 0.28
CA ASP A 93 19.65 -11.97 -0.16
C ASP A 93 19.63 -12.06 -1.68
N ALA A 94 19.16 -11.01 -2.38
CA ALA A 94 19.13 -10.96 -3.84
C ALA A 94 20.53 -11.03 -4.48
N VAL A 95 21.53 -10.45 -3.83
CA VAL A 95 22.93 -10.53 -4.28
C VAL A 95 23.49 -11.94 -4.10
N ASN A 96 23.17 -12.60 -2.98
CA ASN A 96 23.59 -13.97 -2.68
C ASN A 96 22.90 -14.99 -3.60
N ASP A 97 21.67 -14.72 -4.02
CA ASP A 97 20.93 -15.54 -5.00
C ASP A 97 21.58 -15.50 -6.40
N VAL A 98 22.39 -14.49 -6.70
CA VAL A 98 23.16 -14.40 -7.95
C VAL A 98 24.57 -14.93 -7.71
N PRO A 99 24.93 -16.13 -8.23
CA PRO A 99 26.15 -16.84 -7.85
C PRO A 99 27.47 -16.12 -8.20
N LEU A 100 27.42 -15.08 -9.05
CA LEU A 100 28.60 -14.28 -9.42
C LEU A 100 28.70 -12.95 -8.67
N LEU A 101 27.59 -12.37 -8.18
CA LEU A 101 27.61 -11.03 -7.60
C LEU A 101 28.22 -11.03 -6.20
N GLN A 102 27.84 -11.99 -5.36
CA GLN A 102 28.39 -12.14 -4.01
C GLN A 102 29.93 -12.14 -3.96
N PRO A 103 30.65 -13.03 -4.69
CA PRO A 103 32.12 -13.04 -4.66
C PRO A 103 32.75 -11.78 -5.29
N ILE A 104 32.08 -11.13 -6.25
CA ILE A 104 32.57 -9.88 -6.85
C ILE A 104 32.49 -8.73 -5.83
N PHE A 105 31.38 -8.60 -5.10
CA PHE A 105 31.26 -7.57 -4.05
C PHE A 105 32.23 -7.78 -2.91
N GLU A 106 32.49 -9.03 -2.51
CA GLU A 106 33.52 -9.36 -1.52
C GLU A 106 34.92 -8.93 -1.99
N LEU A 107 35.28 -9.25 -3.24
CA LEU A 107 36.57 -8.86 -3.80
C LEU A 107 36.71 -7.33 -3.92
N ILE A 108 35.67 -6.64 -4.38
CA ILE A 108 35.63 -5.17 -4.44
C ILE A 108 35.77 -4.59 -3.02
N GLY A 109 35.05 -5.15 -2.05
CA GLY A 109 35.10 -4.72 -0.65
C GLY A 109 36.49 -4.86 -0.06
N ILE A 110 37.15 -6.01 -0.25
CA ILE A 110 38.52 -6.24 0.20
C ILE A 110 39.48 -5.29 -0.51
N PHE A 111 39.36 -5.11 -1.83
CA PHE A 111 40.23 -4.21 -2.58
C PHE A 111 40.12 -2.76 -2.09
N TYR A 112 38.89 -2.27 -1.91
CA TYR A 112 38.65 -0.94 -1.36
C TYR A 112 39.11 -0.82 0.08
N PHE A 113 38.86 -1.83 0.92
CA PHE A 113 39.28 -1.83 2.31
C PHE A 113 40.81 -1.80 2.44
N VAL A 114 41.53 -2.64 1.70
CA VAL A 114 43.00 -2.67 1.69
C VAL A 114 43.56 -1.36 1.16
N TRP A 115 43.01 -0.82 0.06
CA TRP A 115 43.43 0.47 -0.49
C TRP A 115 43.19 1.61 0.51
N PHE A 116 42.00 1.66 1.13
CA PHE A 116 41.63 2.66 2.12
C PHE A 116 42.51 2.57 3.36
N ALA A 117 42.70 1.36 3.89
CA ALA A 117 43.55 1.12 5.05
C ALA A 117 45.00 1.53 4.77
N PHE A 118 45.56 1.15 3.63
CA PHE A 118 46.91 1.54 3.26
C PHE A 118 47.02 3.07 3.07
N ARG A 119 46.10 3.66 2.30
CA ARG A 119 46.15 5.06 1.90
C ARG A 119 45.88 6.02 3.06
N TYR A 120 44.95 5.69 3.94
CA TYR A 120 44.42 6.60 4.95
C TYR A 120 44.74 6.16 6.38
N LEU A 121 44.77 4.85 6.65
CA LEU A 121 45.12 4.33 7.96
C LEU A 121 46.61 4.10 8.13
N LEU A 122 47.46 3.83 7.14
CA LEU A 122 48.89 3.60 7.40
C LEU A 122 49.76 4.83 7.14
N LYS A 123 49.39 5.65 6.16
CA LYS A 123 50.16 6.82 5.78
C LYS A 123 49.91 7.99 6.76
N TYR A 124 50.95 8.37 7.51
CA TYR A 124 50.92 9.36 8.60
C TYR A 124 50.29 10.70 8.20
N GLU A 125 50.68 11.26 7.05
CA GLU A 125 50.16 12.53 6.52
C GLU A 125 48.63 12.52 6.39
N THR A 126 48.07 11.41 5.89
CA THR A 126 46.63 11.28 5.70
C THR A 126 45.85 10.93 6.95
N ARG A 127 46.49 10.33 7.97
CA ARG A 127 45.85 10.17 9.29
C ARG A 127 45.51 11.52 9.91
N GLN A 128 46.42 12.49 9.79
CA GLN A 128 46.20 13.84 10.30
C GLN A 128 45.08 14.57 9.56
N GLU A 129 45.06 14.46 8.22
CA GLU A 129 44.01 15.04 7.39
C GLU A 129 42.62 14.43 7.70
N LEU A 130 42.53 13.10 7.86
CA LEU A 130 41.28 12.45 8.25
C LEU A 130 40.82 12.85 9.64
N SER A 131 41.73 12.89 10.62
CA SER A 131 41.42 13.30 11.99
C SER A 131 40.85 14.73 12.01
N GLN A 132 41.48 15.65 11.29
CA GLN A 132 41.00 17.03 11.18
C GLN A 132 39.62 17.09 10.51
N LYS A 133 39.45 16.43 9.35
CA LYS A 133 38.15 16.38 8.65
C LYS A 133 37.04 15.75 9.51
N PHE A 134 37.34 14.69 10.23
CA PHE A 134 36.40 14.02 11.12
C PHE A 134 36.00 14.90 12.30
N ASN A 135 36.96 15.61 12.91
CA ASN A 135 36.67 16.56 13.99
C ASN A 135 35.84 17.75 13.49
N SER A 136 36.16 18.31 12.32
CA SER A 136 35.36 19.38 11.71
C SER A 136 33.94 18.93 11.38
N PHE A 137 33.77 17.72 10.83
CA PHE A 137 32.44 17.15 10.58
C PHE A 137 31.65 16.94 11.87
N LYS A 138 32.31 16.44 12.92
CA LYS A 138 31.70 16.24 14.23
C LYS A 138 31.23 17.57 14.84
N GLN A 139 32.06 18.61 14.81
CA GLN A 139 31.68 19.96 15.25
C GLN A 139 30.52 20.52 14.42
N GLN A 140 30.51 20.29 13.11
CA GLN A 140 29.42 20.75 12.26
C GLN A 140 28.09 20.01 12.49
N SER A 141 28.15 18.72 12.82
CA SER A 141 26.95 17.90 13.06
C SER A 141 26.44 17.96 14.49
N LEU A 142 27.30 18.24 15.48
CA LEU A 142 26.96 18.20 16.91
C LEU A 142 27.03 19.57 17.61
N GLY A 143 27.64 20.59 16.99
CA GLY A 143 27.92 21.89 17.64
C GLY A 143 29.17 21.83 18.49
#